data_AF-A0ABD1E9M7-F1
#
_entry.id   AF-A0ABD1E9M7-F1
#
_cell.length_a   1.000
_cell.length_b   1.000
_cell.length_c   1.000
_cell.angle_alpha   90.00
_cell.angle_beta   90.00
_cell.angle_gamma   90.00
#
_symmetry.space_group_name_H-M   'P 1'
#
loop_
_entity.id
_entity.type
_entity.pdbx_description
1 polymer ?
#
loop_
_entity_poly.entity_id
_entity_poly.type
_entity_poly.pdbx_seq_one_letter_code
_entity_poly.pdbx_strand_id
1 'polypeptide(L)'
;MSRLFGVITPLNSNTKLKNVENVVPVPTYDKTDPWELKMLYAVSKCKRSLTFFRIVFIGTNFVTFLYIAIGKTMLYNQQEFFTNLIVLIMSELSDLVLLIVMSVGAFKLANGTELLDVFRFFHSNRHGTKQLKACASIHILRFLPLLPLGAQMYFLALRIGWQYFLPPDLWFYSLNWMICSSACIIAKFKTHFSTTNDHLEDLVTAYENHSPFTEEKLKYIILHYNKLCNNLDKFNDHIKLFLVVSFASIITNILSNCTAIIEYGIMRKTVKGMTAQVGVLIVQTLLILTSFSQAGLCAMLGENLEKEGEKTMNICYSFVDRTLGKTLKANSDHDKRLVNLINRLLELTKSRKICVHAGGFFRLNWSILGSIVSTVATYSIVIVQFIFK
;
A
#
# COMPACT_ATOMS: atom_id res chain seq x y z
N MET A 1 18.74 -26.47 -25.31
CA MET A 1 17.28 -26.24 -25.28
C MET A 1 17.01 -24.75 -25.34
N SER A 2 17.38 -24.16 -26.47
CA SER A 2 17.45 -22.73 -26.70
C SER A 2 17.19 -22.57 -28.19
N ARG A 3 15.95 -22.22 -28.56
CA ARG A 3 15.43 -21.80 -29.87
C ARG A 3 13.97 -22.22 -29.97
N LEU A 4 13.07 -21.41 -29.41
CA LEU A 4 11.64 -21.34 -29.74
C LEU A 4 11.04 -20.10 -29.05
N PHE A 5 11.67 -18.93 -29.23
CA PHE A 5 11.02 -17.65 -29.00
C PHE A 5 10.77 -17.05 -30.38
N GLY A 6 9.54 -17.24 -30.87
CA GLY A 6 9.04 -16.52 -32.03
C GLY A 6 9.10 -15.02 -31.73
N VAL A 7 9.74 -14.28 -32.62
CA VAL A 7 9.78 -12.82 -32.61
C VAL A 7 8.34 -12.33 -32.76
N ILE A 8 7.75 -11.85 -31.66
CA ILE A 8 6.50 -11.09 -31.70
C ILE A 8 6.85 -9.74 -32.33
N THR A 9 6.67 -9.63 -33.65
CA THR A 9 6.70 -8.33 -34.33
C THR A 9 5.56 -7.47 -33.80
N PRO A 10 5.83 -6.25 -33.30
CA PRO A 10 4.78 -5.32 -32.91
C PRO A 10 3.96 -4.96 -34.14
N LEU A 11 2.66 -5.27 -34.12
CA LEU A 11 1.71 -4.78 -35.10
C LEU A 11 1.74 -3.25 -35.07
N ASN A 12 2.20 -2.66 -36.18
CA ASN A 12 2.23 -1.21 -36.38
C ASN A 12 0.80 -0.70 -36.62
N SER A 13 0.01 -0.53 -35.55
CA SER A 13 -1.35 0.01 -35.56
C SER A 13 -1.41 1.55 -35.49
N ASN A 14 -0.30 2.23 -35.77
CA ASN A 14 -0.10 3.66 -35.46
C ASN A 14 -0.74 4.67 -36.44
N THR A 15 -1.42 4.24 -37.50
CA THR A 15 -1.88 5.18 -38.55
C THR A 15 -3.37 5.52 -38.55
N LYS A 16 -4.23 4.85 -37.75
CA LYS A 16 -5.67 5.20 -37.69
C LYS A 16 -6.24 5.54 -36.31
N LEU A 17 -5.48 5.39 -35.22
CA LEU A 17 -5.95 5.75 -33.87
C LEU A 17 -5.46 7.14 -33.38
N LYS A 18 -4.58 7.82 -34.12
CA LYS A 18 -4.03 9.15 -33.75
C LYS A 18 -5.06 10.28 -33.69
N ASN A 19 -6.23 10.13 -34.31
CA ASN A 19 -7.26 11.19 -34.30
C ASN A 19 -8.23 11.12 -33.12
N VAL A 20 -8.10 10.17 -32.20
CA VAL A 20 -8.94 10.08 -30.98
C VAL A 20 -8.21 10.54 -29.72
N GLU A 21 -6.89 10.77 -29.76
CA GLU A 21 -6.09 11.13 -28.58
C GLU A 21 -6.01 12.64 -28.27
N ASN A 22 -6.49 13.53 -29.16
CA ASN A 22 -6.22 14.97 -29.05
C ASN A 22 -7.26 15.79 -28.26
N VAL A 23 -8.24 15.16 -27.62
CA VAL A 23 -9.12 15.84 -26.66
C VAL A 23 -9.15 15.03 -25.38
N VAL A 24 -8.03 15.01 -24.66
CA VAL A 24 -8.06 14.59 -23.25
C VAL A 24 -8.61 15.79 -22.47
N PRO A 25 -9.87 15.77 -22.02
CA PRO A 25 -10.41 16.87 -21.23
C PRO A 25 -9.54 17.09 -20.00
N VAL A 26 -9.30 18.36 -19.65
CA VAL A 26 -8.65 18.71 -18.40
C VAL A 26 -9.41 18.00 -17.28
N PRO A 27 -8.76 17.15 -16.47
CA PRO A 27 -9.45 16.36 -15.46
C PRO A 27 -10.20 17.29 -14.52
N THR A 28 -11.53 17.22 -14.53
CA THR A 28 -12.41 17.98 -13.64
C THR A 28 -12.48 17.26 -12.30
N TYR A 29 -11.92 17.86 -11.25
CA TYR A 29 -11.82 17.22 -9.92
C TYR A 29 -13.16 16.69 -9.41
N ASP A 30 -13.15 15.47 -8.91
CA ASP A 30 -14.32 14.95 -8.20
C ASP A 30 -14.36 15.57 -6.80
N LYS A 31 -15.54 16.01 -6.36
CA LYS A 31 -15.71 16.51 -4.99
C LYS A 31 -15.38 15.42 -3.97
N THR A 32 -15.56 14.15 -4.34
CA THR A 32 -15.32 12.98 -3.49
C THR A 32 -13.86 12.56 -3.42
N ASP A 33 -12.99 13.04 -4.30
CA ASP A 33 -11.57 12.70 -4.22
C ASP A 33 -10.95 13.27 -2.93
N PRO A 34 -10.12 12.47 -2.24
CA PRO A 34 -9.37 12.91 -1.07
C PRO A 34 -8.58 14.19 -1.41
N TRP A 35 -8.64 15.19 -0.53
CA TRP A 35 -8.04 16.51 -0.76
C TRP A 35 -6.53 16.43 -0.99
N GLU A 36 -5.88 15.38 -0.52
CA GLU A 36 -4.45 15.14 -0.63
C GLU A 36 -4.07 14.77 -2.05
N LEU A 37 -4.91 14.02 -2.76
CA LEU A 37 -4.70 13.74 -4.18
C LEU A 37 -4.80 15.03 -5.00
N LYS A 38 -5.71 15.93 -4.61
CA LYS A 38 -5.85 17.25 -5.22
C LYS A 38 -4.61 18.10 -4.95
N MET A 39 -4.11 18.08 -3.71
CA MET A 39 -2.88 18.78 -3.34
C MET A 39 -1.68 18.22 -4.08
N LEU A 40 -1.52 16.90 -4.14
CA LEU A 40 -0.41 16.22 -4.82
C LEU A 40 -0.39 16.53 -6.32
N TYR A 41 -1.57 16.56 -6.95
CA TYR A 41 -1.71 17.01 -8.34
C TYR A 41 -1.36 18.49 -8.51
N ALA A 42 -1.88 19.37 -7.65
CA ALA A 42 -1.57 20.80 -7.70
C ALA A 42 -0.07 21.07 -7.52
N VAL A 43 0.54 20.39 -6.54
CA VAL A 43 1.98 20.46 -6.22
C VAL A 43 2.82 19.93 -7.39
N SER A 44 2.37 18.86 -8.07
CA SER A 44 3.09 18.30 -9.22
C SER A 44 3.22 19.26 -10.41
N LYS A 45 2.34 20.27 -10.53
CA LYS A 45 2.45 21.30 -11.57
C LYS A 45 3.61 22.27 -11.31
N CYS A 46 4.10 22.37 -10.07
CA CYS A 46 5.14 23.32 -9.65
C CYS A 46 6.49 22.61 -9.37
N LYS A 47 7.10 21.99 -10.39
CA LYS A 47 8.34 21.18 -10.25
C LYS A 47 9.48 21.86 -9.48
N ARG A 48 9.73 23.15 -9.74
CA ARG A 48 10.83 23.91 -9.09
C ARG A 48 10.56 24.16 -7.61
N SER A 49 9.35 24.55 -7.26
CA SER A 49 8.93 24.74 -5.85
C SER A 49 8.97 23.43 -5.07
N LEU A 50 8.61 22.32 -5.73
CA LEU A 50 8.57 21.00 -5.12
C LEU A 50 9.99 20.52 -4.74
N THR A 51 10.98 20.77 -5.60
CA THR A 51 12.37 20.40 -5.33
C THR A 51 12.94 21.15 -4.12
N PHE A 52 12.67 22.45 -4.02
CA PHE A 52 13.08 23.26 -2.86
C PHE A 52 12.39 22.79 -1.59
N PHE A 53 11.05 22.63 -1.62
CA PHE A 53 10.28 22.11 -0.49
C PHE A 53 10.81 20.75 -0.01
N ARG A 54 11.22 19.87 -0.93
CA ARG A 54 11.82 18.57 -0.59
C ARG A 54 13.10 18.71 0.21
N ILE A 55 14.03 19.55 -0.24
CA ILE A 55 15.32 19.73 0.44
C ILE A 55 15.09 20.31 1.83
N VAL A 56 14.23 21.32 1.93
CA VAL A 56 13.85 21.92 3.22
C VAL A 56 13.16 20.89 4.12
N PHE A 57 12.20 20.12 3.60
CA PHE A 57 11.48 19.10 4.37
C PHE A 57 12.42 18.02 4.91
N ILE A 58 13.30 17.46 4.06
CA ILE A 58 14.27 16.44 4.49
C ILE A 58 15.25 17.04 5.51
N GLY A 59 15.79 18.24 5.25
CA GLY A 59 16.69 18.94 6.16
C GLY A 59 16.05 19.19 7.53
N THR A 60 14.82 19.71 7.55
CA THR A 60 14.08 19.95 8.80
C THR A 60 13.83 18.66 9.57
N ASN A 61 13.40 17.57 8.91
CA ASN A 61 13.17 16.31 9.62
C ASN A 61 14.47 15.71 10.16
N PHE A 62 15.59 15.83 9.44
CA PHE A 62 16.90 15.38 9.91
C PHE A 62 17.39 16.20 11.12
N VAL A 63 17.26 17.53 11.09
CA VAL A 63 17.59 18.39 12.23
C VAL A 63 16.71 18.07 13.44
N THR A 64 15.40 17.85 13.23
CA THR A 64 14.47 17.44 14.29
C THR A 64 14.85 16.08 14.87
N PHE A 65 15.30 15.12 14.05
CA PHE A 65 15.82 13.83 14.52
C PHE A 65 17.10 13.95 15.34
N LEU A 66 18.03 14.84 14.99
CA LEU A 66 19.20 15.07 15.83
C LEU A 66 18.82 15.72 17.17
N TYR A 67 17.91 16.69 17.14
CA TYR A 67 17.40 17.37 18.35
C TYR A 67 16.72 16.40 19.32
N ILE A 68 15.69 15.72 18.85
CA ILE A 68 15.52 14.26 18.95
C ILE A 68 16.41 13.46 19.89
N ALA A 69 17.33 12.76 19.24
CA ALA A 69 18.26 11.83 19.82
C ALA A 69 19.06 12.44 20.98
N ILE A 70 19.51 13.69 20.83
CA ILE A 70 20.23 14.40 21.89
C ILE A 70 19.33 14.59 23.11
N GLY A 71 18.11 15.08 22.89
CA GLY A 71 17.11 15.33 23.93
C GLY A 71 16.67 14.07 24.67
N LYS A 72 16.40 12.99 23.94
CA LYS A 72 16.10 11.68 24.51
C LYS A 72 17.26 11.16 25.34
N THR A 73 18.49 11.21 24.83
CA THR A 73 19.70 10.79 25.57
C THR A 73 19.91 11.61 26.85
N MET A 74 19.71 12.93 26.79
CA MET A 74 19.81 13.81 27.97
C MET A 74 18.73 13.48 29.01
N LEU A 75 17.48 13.29 28.60
CA LEU A 75 16.40 12.86 29.50
C LEU A 75 16.66 11.49 30.11
N TYR A 76 17.17 10.55 29.31
CA TYR A 76 17.54 9.20 29.76
C TYR A 76 18.60 9.27 30.88
N ASN A 77 19.61 10.13 30.71
CA ASN A 77 20.64 10.33 31.73
C ASN A 77 20.14 11.06 32.99
N GLN A 78 19.03 11.79 32.93
CA GLN A 78 18.47 12.56 34.05
C GLN A 78 17.38 11.82 34.83
N GLN A 79 16.66 10.89 34.21
CA GLN A 79 15.53 10.22 34.84
C GLN A 79 15.87 8.79 35.24
N GLU A 80 15.75 8.48 36.53
CA GLU A 80 15.92 7.12 37.08
C GLU A 80 15.00 6.06 36.43
N PHE A 81 13.91 6.49 35.78
CA PHE A 81 12.92 5.63 35.14
C PHE A 81 13.38 4.99 33.82
N PHE A 82 14.48 5.48 33.27
CA PHE A 82 14.95 5.15 31.94
C PHE A 82 16.43 4.77 32.04
N THR A 83 16.73 3.56 32.50
CA THR A 83 18.12 3.07 32.67
C THR A 83 18.52 2.02 31.65
N ASN A 84 17.57 1.51 30.86
CA ASN A 84 17.81 0.44 29.92
C ASN A 84 18.25 0.95 28.54
N LEU A 85 19.56 0.91 28.30
CA LEU A 85 20.18 1.29 27.03
C LEU A 85 19.54 0.62 25.80
N ILE A 86 19.02 -0.61 25.94
CA ILE A 86 18.37 -1.34 24.83
C ILE A 86 17.10 -0.61 24.37
N VAL A 87 16.29 -0.10 25.31
CA VAL A 87 15.04 0.61 25.00
C VAL A 87 15.33 1.94 24.32
N LEU A 88 16.36 2.66 24.76
CA LEU A 88 16.82 3.87 24.09
C LEU A 88 17.27 3.56 22.65
N ILE A 89 18.14 2.55 22.46
CA ILE A 89 18.62 2.17 21.13
C ILE A 89 17.47 1.76 20.20
N MET A 90 16.51 0.97 20.69
CA MET A 90 15.34 0.56 19.90
C MET A 90 14.43 1.74 19.55
N SER A 91 14.27 2.71 20.47
CA SER A 91 13.52 3.94 20.22
C SER A 91 14.19 4.79 19.13
N GLU A 92 15.49 5.03 19.23
CA GLU A 92 16.27 5.78 18.23
C GLU A 92 16.28 5.09 16.87
N LEU A 93 16.38 3.76 16.85
CA LEU A 93 16.30 2.98 15.62
C LEU A 93 14.92 3.12 14.97
N SER A 94 13.83 3.06 15.76
CA SER A 94 12.48 3.29 15.26
C SER A 94 12.33 4.67 14.61
N ASP A 95 12.79 5.72 15.30
CA ASP A 95 12.77 7.10 14.82
C ASP A 95 13.59 7.28 13.53
N LEU A 96 14.78 6.68 13.47
CA LEU A 96 15.63 6.71 12.28
C LEU A 96 14.94 6.04 11.09
N VAL A 97 14.32 4.87 11.28
CA VAL A 97 13.61 4.18 10.19
C VAL A 97 12.39 5.01 9.75
N LEU A 98 11.65 5.63 10.67
CA LEU A 98 10.55 6.56 10.34
C LEU A 98 11.04 7.75 9.50
N LEU A 99 12.16 8.38 9.89
CA LEU A 99 12.79 9.45 9.11
C LEU A 99 13.17 8.99 7.70
N ILE A 100 13.71 7.77 7.56
CA ILE A 100 14.04 7.19 6.26
C ILE A 100 12.77 7.02 5.42
N VAL A 101 11.66 6.51 5.99
CA VAL A 101 10.39 6.39 5.25
C VAL A 101 9.89 7.76 4.78
N MET A 102 9.92 8.76 5.65
CA MET A 102 9.48 10.12 5.31
C MET A 102 10.34 10.72 4.18
N SER A 103 11.65 10.47 4.21
CA SER A 103 12.59 10.93 3.20
C SER A 103 12.37 10.22 1.86
N VAL A 104 12.19 8.89 1.88
CA VAL A 104 11.88 8.07 0.69
C VAL A 104 10.54 8.50 0.09
N GLY A 105 9.51 8.67 0.92
CA GLY A 105 8.19 9.13 0.51
C GLY A 105 8.25 10.49 -0.15
N ALA A 106 8.89 11.47 0.49
CA ALA A 106 9.07 12.81 -0.06
C ALA A 106 9.84 12.79 -1.40
N PHE A 107 10.88 11.97 -1.52
CA PHE A 107 11.67 11.86 -2.75
C PHE A 107 10.90 11.22 -3.90
N LYS A 108 10.15 10.14 -3.63
CA LYS A 108 9.37 9.43 -4.64
C LYS A 108 8.17 10.24 -5.12
N LEU A 109 7.42 10.83 -4.19
CA LEU A 109 6.23 11.62 -4.46
C LEU A 109 6.54 12.86 -5.33
N ALA A 110 7.75 13.42 -5.17
CA ALA A 110 8.26 14.51 -5.99
C ALA A 110 8.54 14.17 -7.46
N ASN A 111 8.99 12.94 -7.71
CA ASN A 111 9.44 12.52 -9.04
C ASN A 111 8.37 11.73 -9.80
N GLY A 112 7.24 11.41 -9.17
CA GLY A 112 6.25 10.46 -9.66
C GLY A 112 5.29 11.01 -10.71
N THR A 113 5.75 11.29 -11.94
CA THR A 113 4.82 11.48 -13.07
C THR A 113 4.00 10.21 -13.33
N GLU A 114 4.56 9.04 -13.05
CA GLU A 114 3.90 7.74 -13.15
C GLU A 114 2.69 7.62 -12.20
N LEU A 115 2.82 8.12 -10.97
CA LEU A 115 1.73 8.09 -10.01
C LEU A 115 0.57 9.00 -10.47
N LEU A 116 0.89 10.13 -11.12
CA LEU A 116 -0.13 11.00 -11.72
C LEU A 116 -0.86 10.31 -12.87
N ASP A 117 -0.17 9.51 -13.69
CA ASP A 117 -0.82 8.73 -14.75
C ASP A 117 -1.78 7.69 -14.18
N VAL A 118 -1.38 7.02 -13.09
CA VAL A 118 -2.26 6.11 -12.34
C VAL A 118 -3.48 6.84 -11.79
N PHE A 119 -3.30 8.03 -11.21
CA PHE A 119 -4.42 8.84 -10.73
C PHE A 119 -5.35 9.32 -11.85
N ARG A 120 -4.80 9.80 -12.96
CA ARG A 120 -5.58 10.23 -14.13
C ARG A 120 -6.41 9.07 -14.68
N PHE A 121 -5.82 7.88 -14.73
CA PHE A 121 -6.53 6.68 -15.15
C PHE A 121 -7.76 6.41 -14.27
N PHE A 122 -7.61 6.46 -12.95
CA PHE A 122 -8.73 6.26 -12.04
C PHE A 122 -9.75 7.39 -12.06
N HIS A 123 -9.30 8.62 -12.30
CA HIS A 123 -10.19 9.78 -12.40
C HIS A 123 -11.11 9.70 -13.63
N SER A 124 -10.58 9.19 -14.74
CA SER A 124 -11.32 9.09 -16.01
C SER A 124 -12.46 8.05 -15.98
N ASN A 125 -12.41 7.09 -15.05
CA ASN A 125 -13.33 5.97 -15.00
C ASN A 125 -14.06 5.95 -13.64
N ARG A 126 -15.16 6.69 -13.54
CA ARG A 126 -15.99 6.71 -12.34
C ARG A 126 -16.64 5.35 -12.11
N HIS A 127 -16.38 4.76 -10.94
CA HIS A 127 -17.07 3.56 -10.47
C HIS A 127 -18.08 3.87 -9.36
N GLY A 128 -19.12 3.04 -9.29
CA GLY A 128 -20.29 3.25 -8.45
C GLY A 128 -20.08 3.08 -6.94
N THR A 129 -21.21 3.09 -6.23
CA THR A 129 -21.33 3.14 -4.75
C THR A 129 -20.53 2.10 -3.95
N LYS A 130 -20.17 0.95 -4.53
CA LYS A 130 -19.34 -0.10 -3.87
C LYS A 130 -17.96 0.43 -3.46
N GLN A 131 -17.37 1.35 -4.22
CA GLN A 131 -16.07 1.93 -3.94
C GLN A 131 -16.08 2.79 -2.65
N LEU A 132 -17.23 3.40 -2.34
CA LEU A 132 -17.40 4.31 -1.21
C LEU A 132 -17.18 3.60 0.14
N LYS A 133 -17.68 2.37 0.29
CA LYS A 133 -17.58 1.61 1.55
C LYS A 133 -16.14 1.22 1.90
N ALA A 134 -15.37 0.75 0.92
CA ALA A 134 -13.97 0.40 1.13
C ALA A 134 -13.10 1.63 1.42
N CYS A 135 -13.40 2.76 0.79
CA CYS A 135 -12.68 4.01 1.10
C CYS A 135 -13.02 4.51 2.51
N ALA A 136 -14.29 4.40 2.94
CA ALA A 136 -14.72 4.84 4.26
C ALA A 136 -13.98 4.12 5.41
N SER A 137 -13.79 2.80 5.33
CA SER A 137 -13.01 2.08 6.37
C SER A 137 -11.55 2.50 6.39
N ILE A 138 -10.94 2.73 5.22
CA ILE A 138 -9.57 3.27 5.13
C ILE A 138 -9.50 4.67 5.75
N HIS A 139 -10.51 5.52 5.54
CA HIS A 139 -10.55 6.85 6.15
C HIS A 139 -10.65 6.79 7.68
N ILE A 140 -11.40 5.86 8.25
CA ILE A 140 -11.43 5.66 9.71
C ILE A 140 -10.02 5.28 10.23
N LEU A 141 -9.35 4.34 9.55
CA LEU A 141 -7.99 3.91 9.90
C LEU A 141 -6.95 5.04 9.79
N ARG A 142 -7.18 6.07 8.95
CA ARG A 142 -6.28 7.24 8.88
C ARG A 142 -6.20 8.01 10.20
N PHE A 143 -7.31 8.05 10.94
CA PHE A 143 -7.39 8.78 12.21
C PHE A 143 -7.03 7.92 13.41
N LEU A 144 -6.85 6.61 13.25
CA LEU A 144 -6.54 5.70 14.33
C LEU A 144 -5.29 6.12 15.16
N PRO A 145 -4.18 6.60 14.56
CA PRO A 145 -3.02 7.04 15.35
C PRO A 145 -3.24 8.33 16.16
N LEU A 146 -4.35 9.05 15.97
CA LEU A 146 -4.69 10.19 16.84
C LEU A 146 -5.06 9.72 18.26
N LEU A 147 -5.56 8.49 18.41
CA LEU A 147 -5.87 7.93 19.73
C LEU A 147 -4.62 7.77 20.60
N PRO A 148 -3.56 7.04 20.18
CA PRO A 148 -2.34 6.96 20.97
C PRO A 148 -1.68 8.33 21.14
N LEU A 149 -1.70 9.21 20.14
CA LEU A 149 -1.14 10.57 20.26
C LEU A 149 -1.88 11.40 21.32
N GLY A 150 -3.21 11.37 21.33
CA GLY A 150 -4.02 12.05 22.34
C GLY A 150 -3.82 11.48 23.74
N ALA A 151 -3.73 10.15 23.87
CA ALA A 151 -3.43 9.50 25.12
C ALA A 151 -2.01 9.85 25.62
N GLN A 152 -1.02 9.83 24.75
CA GLN A 152 0.37 10.18 25.05
C GLN A 152 0.49 11.65 25.48
N MET A 153 -0.21 12.56 24.80
CA MET A 153 -0.31 13.96 25.23
C MET A 153 -0.93 14.10 26.62
N TYR A 154 -2.04 13.40 26.88
CA TYR A 154 -2.71 13.43 28.17
C TYR A 154 -1.83 12.90 29.32
N PHE A 155 -1.12 11.78 29.11
CA PHE A 155 -0.33 11.12 30.15
C PHE A 155 1.09 11.70 30.31
N LEU A 156 1.76 12.08 29.22
CA LEU A 156 3.17 12.50 29.23
C LEU A 156 3.35 14.03 29.17
N ALA A 157 2.53 14.77 28.42
CA ALA A 157 2.78 16.21 28.20
C ALA A 157 2.68 17.05 29.47
N LEU A 158 1.95 16.58 30.49
CA LEU A 158 1.85 17.22 31.79
C LEU A 158 3.05 16.96 32.72
N ARG A 159 3.97 16.04 32.36
CA ARG A 159 5.03 15.58 33.29
C ARG A 159 6.43 15.49 32.71
N ILE A 160 6.60 15.17 31.43
CA ILE A 160 7.91 14.87 30.82
C ILE A 160 7.96 15.57 29.47
N GLY A 161 9.02 16.35 29.22
CA GLY A 161 9.17 17.28 28.09
C GLY A 161 8.60 16.78 26.75
N TRP A 162 7.36 17.19 26.44
CA TRP A 162 6.57 16.79 25.26
C TRP A 162 7.30 17.00 23.93
N GLN A 163 8.21 17.96 23.88
CA GLN A 163 9.02 18.33 22.71
C GLN A 163 9.84 17.17 22.12
N TYR A 164 10.19 16.15 22.90
CA TYR A 164 10.99 15.01 22.44
C TYR A 164 10.15 13.81 21.96
N PHE A 165 8.85 13.80 22.28
CA PHE A 165 7.94 12.71 21.95
C PHE A 165 6.98 13.06 20.80
N LEU A 166 6.66 14.34 20.63
CA LEU A 166 5.72 14.77 19.60
C LEU A 166 6.20 14.49 18.17
N PRO A 167 7.45 14.76 17.76
CA PRO A 167 7.79 14.58 16.34
C PRO A 167 7.82 13.11 15.87
N PRO A 168 8.28 12.11 16.65
CA PRO A 168 8.12 10.71 16.29
C PRO A 168 6.66 10.29 16.08
N ASP A 169 5.75 10.77 16.93
CA ASP A 169 4.32 10.50 16.78
C ASP A 169 3.76 11.14 15.49
N LEU A 170 4.23 12.34 15.13
CA LEU A 170 3.88 13.00 13.86
C LEU A 170 4.45 12.25 12.66
N TRP A 171 5.66 11.69 12.75
CA TRP A 171 6.22 10.85 11.70
C TRP A 171 5.45 9.54 11.55
N PHE A 172 5.08 8.90 12.66
CA PHE A 172 4.24 7.71 12.66
C PHE A 172 2.85 7.99 12.07
N TYR A 173 2.24 9.13 12.43
CA TYR A 173 1.00 9.58 11.81
C TYR A 173 1.16 9.79 10.30
N SER A 174 2.26 10.43 9.88
CA SER A 174 2.57 10.63 8.46
C SER A 174 2.79 9.31 7.71
N LEU A 175 3.43 8.31 8.34
CA LEU A 175 3.53 6.96 7.82
C LEU A 175 2.15 6.33 7.61
N ASN A 176 1.29 6.39 8.62
CA ASN A 176 -0.09 5.89 8.53
C ASN A 176 -0.83 6.50 7.34
N TRP A 177 -0.67 7.81 7.17
CA TRP A 177 -1.24 8.56 6.06
C TRP A 177 -0.78 8.07 4.69
N MET A 178 0.53 7.84 4.51
CA MET A 178 1.08 7.33 3.26
C MET A 178 0.62 5.89 2.98
N ILE A 179 0.57 5.05 4.01
CA ILE A 179 0.08 3.67 3.92
C ILE A 179 -1.39 3.65 3.51
N CYS A 180 -2.25 4.41 4.20
CA CYS A 180 -3.68 4.49 3.89
C CYS A 180 -3.93 5.08 2.49
N SER A 181 -3.11 6.03 2.03
CA SER A 181 -3.21 6.57 0.68
C SER A 181 -2.86 5.51 -0.38
N SER A 182 -1.81 4.73 -0.14
CA SER A 182 -1.43 3.60 -0.99
C SER A 182 -2.52 2.52 -1.00
N ALA A 183 -3.09 2.21 0.17
CA ALA A 183 -4.22 1.31 0.32
C ALA A 183 -5.45 1.76 -0.49
N CYS A 184 -5.78 3.05 -0.50
CA CYS A 184 -6.86 3.57 -1.35
C CYS A 184 -6.61 3.30 -2.83
N ILE A 185 -5.38 3.48 -3.31
CA ILE A 185 -5.02 3.22 -4.72
C ILE A 185 -5.16 1.72 -5.05
N ILE A 186 -4.70 0.85 -4.16
CA ILE A 186 -4.85 -0.61 -4.29
C ILE A 186 -6.32 -1.00 -4.35
N ALA A 187 -7.17 -0.41 -3.50
CA ALA A 187 -8.61 -0.62 -3.53
C ALA A 187 -9.22 -0.16 -4.88
N LYS A 188 -8.76 0.96 -5.45
CA LYS A 188 -9.16 1.40 -6.79
C LYS A 188 -8.77 0.36 -7.85
N PHE A 189 -7.52 -0.14 -7.85
CA PHE A 189 -7.12 -1.22 -8.77
C PHE A 189 -8.04 -2.43 -8.64
N LYS A 190 -8.32 -2.89 -7.42
CA LYS A 190 -9.22 -4.03 -7.17
C LYS A 190 -10.59 -3.80 -7.82
N THR A 191 -11.21 -2.64 -7.60
CA THR A 191 -12.51 -2.31 -8.21
C THR A 191 -12.45 -2.37 -9.73
N HIS A 192 -11.40 -1.84 -10.35
CA HIS A 192 -11.26 -1.90 -11.81
C HIS A 192 -11.09 -3.31 -12.36
N PHE A 193 -10.28 -4.16 -11.71
CA PHE A 193 -10.16 -5.56 -12.09
C PHE A 193 -11.49 -6.31 -11.90
N SER A 194 -12.18 -6.08 -10.78
CA SER A 194 -13.50 -6.65 -10.53
C SER A 194 -14.52 -6.25 -11.60
N THR A 195 -14.59 -4.97 -11.99
CA THR A 195 -15.50 -4.56 -13.09
C THR A 195 -15.11 -5.17 -14.43
N THR A 196 -13.82 -5.34 -14.69
CA THR A 196 -13.34 -6.04 -15.89
C THR A 196 -13.76 -7.51 -15.87
N ASN A 197 -13.69 -8.16 -14.70
CA ASN A 197 -14.16 -9.53 -14.50
C ASN A 197 -15.68 -9.64 -14.72
N ASP A 198 -16.46 -8.72 -14.15
CA ASP A 198 -17.92 -8.69 -14.32
C ASP A 198 -18.29 -8.53 -15.81
N HIS A 199 -17.65 -7.61 -16.53
CA HIS A 199 -17.86 -7.45 -17.98
C HIS A 199 -17.44 -8.68 -18.79
N LEU A 200 -16.39 -9.39 -18.37
CA LEU A 200 -15.96 -10.61 -19.02
C LEU A 200 -16.98 -11.73 -18.77
N GLU A 201 -17.49 -11.89 -17.55
CA GLU A 201 -18.55 -12.85 -17.21
C GLU A 201 -19.86 -12.57 -17.96
N ASP A 202 -20.26 -11.31 -18.08
CA ASP A 202 -21.43 -10.90 -18.87
C ASP A 202 -21.27 -11.30 -20.35
N LEU A 203 -20.08 -11.10 -20.91
CA LEU A 203 -19.77 -11.51 -22.28
C LEU A 203 -19.78 -13.03 -22.46
N VAL A 204 -19.24 -13.78 -21.49
CA VAL A 204 -19.30 -15.25 -21.49
C VAL A 204 -20.76 -15.71 -21.48
N THR A 205 -21.57 -15.14 -20.61
CA THR A 205 -22.99 -15.48 -20.47
C THR A 205 -23.78 -15.13 -21.72
N ALA A 206 -23.51 -13.97 -22.34
CA ALA A 206 -24.15 -13.58 -23.60
C ALA A 206 -23.80 -14.53 -24.74
N TYR A 207 -22.54 -14.99 -24.83
CA TYR A 207 -22.12 -15.99 -25.82
C TYR A 207 -22.87 -17.32 -25.61
N GLU A 208 -22.99 -17.79 -24.37
CA GLU A 208 -23.71 -19.02 -24.04
C GLU A 208 -25.20 -18.97 -24.40
N ASN A 209 -25.82 -17.79 -24.25
CA ASN A 209 -27.22 -17.55 -24.58
C ASN A 209 -27.46 -17.19 -26.06
N HIS A 210 -26.46 -17.36 -26.94
CA HIS A 210 -26.53 -16.99 -28.35
C HIS A 210 -26.96 -15.53 -28.61
N SER A 211 -26.71 -14.65 -27.63
CA SER A 211 -26.92 -13.20 -27.76
C SER A 211 -25.79 -12.58 -28.58
N PRO A 212 -25.95 -11.36 -29.14
CA PRO A 212 -24.94 -10.74 -29.98
C PRO A 212 -23.64 -10.46 -29.19
N PHE A 213 -22.73 -11.41 -29.26
CA PHE A 213 -21.35 -11.28 -28.81
C PHE A 213 -20.57 -10.48 -29.85
N THR A 214 -19.93 -9.39 -29.43
CA THR A 214 -19.14 -8.56 -30.35
C THR A 214 -17.66 -8.78 -30.07
N GLU A 215 -16.91 -9.27 -31.07
CA GLU A 215 -15.44 -9.39 -31.04
C GLU A 215 -14.77 -8.09 -30.54
N GLU A 216 -15.35 -6.95 -30.89
CA GLU A 216 -14.90 -5.62 -30.47
C GLU A 216 -14.96 -5.41 -28.95
N LYS A 217 -16.00 -5.92 -28.26
CA LYS A 217 -16.11 -5.82 -26.80
C LYS A 217 -15.01 -6.58 -26.10
N LEU A 218 -14.68 -7.79 -26.60
CA LEU A 218 -13.58 -8.58 -26.05
C LEU A 218 -12.23 -7.91 -26.30
N LYS A 219 -11.99 -7.36 -27.51
CA LYS A 219 -10.79 -6.57 -27.80
C LYS A 219 -10.65 -5.38 -26.86
N TYR A 220 -11.75 -4.67 -26.59
CA TYR A 220 -11.77 -3.57 -25.63
C TYR A 220 -11.39 -4.03 -24.22
N ILE A 221 -11.94 -5.15 -23.74
CA ILE A 221 -11.58 -5.74 -22.43
C ILE A 221 -10.10 -6.08 -22.37
N ILE A 222 -9.54 -6.71 -23.41
CA ILE A 222 -8.10 -7.06 -23.45
C ILE A 222 -7.23 -5.80 -23.38
N LEU A 223 -7.58 -4.76 -24.14
CA LEU A 223 -6.86 -3.49 -24.11
C LEU A 223 -6.96 -2.81 -22.73
N HIS A 224 -8.15 -2.81 -22.13
CA HIS A 224 -8.38 -2.25 -20.80
C HIS A 224 -7.60 -3.01 -19.72
N TYR A 225 -7.65 -4.35 -19.74
CA TYR A 225 -6.92 -5.22 -18.82
C TYR A 225 -5.41 -5.01 -18.94
N ASN A 226 -4.86 -4.96 -20.16
CA ASN A 226 -3.44 -4.68 -20.36
C ASN A 226 -3.03 -3.30 -19.82
N LYS A 227 -3.89 -2.28 -20.02
CA LYS A 227 -3.68 -0.94 -19.46
C LYS A 227 -3.70 -0.94 -17.92
N LEU A 228 -4.61 -1.71 -17.30
CA LEU A 228 -4.65 -1.91 -15.85
C LEU A 228 -3.36 -2.56 -15.33
N CYS A 229 -2.90 -3.62 -15.99
CA CYS A 229 -1.65 -4.29 -15.64
C CYS A 229 -0.46 -3.32 -15.72
N ASN A 230 -0.32 -2.59 -16.83
CA ASN A 230 0.77 -1.61 -16.98
C ASN A 230 0.73 -0.51 -15.91
N ASN A 231 -0.46 -0.07 -15.50
CA ASN A 231 -0.60 0.91 -14.42
C ASN A 231 -0.25 0.31 -13.05
N LEU A 232 -0.59 -0.96 -12.81
CA LEU A 232 -0.21 -1.67 -11.60
C LEU A 232 1.31 -1.87 -11.52
N ASP A 233 1.95 -2.22 -12.64
CA ASP A 233 3.41 -2.35 -12.73
C ASP A 233 4.11 -1.02 -12.40
N LYS A 234 3.66 0.08 -13.02
CA LYS A 234 4.13 1.44 -12.70
C LYS A 234 3.92 1.79 -11.22
N PHE A 235 2.77 1.44 -10.67
CA PHE A 235 2.49 1.67 -9.26
C PHE A 235 3.45 0.88 -8.36
N ASN A 236 3.66 -0.42 -8.64
CA ASN A 236 4.61 -1.28 -7.91
C ASN A 236 6.04 -0.73 -7.99
N ASP A 237 6.48 -0.27 -9.15
CA ASP A 237 7.81 0.34 -9.32
C ASP A 237 7.97 1.64 -8.52
N HIS A 238 6.89 2.40 -8.38
CA HIS A 238 6.86 3.59 -7.56
C HIS A 238 6.96 3.27 -6.07
N ILE A 239 6.14 2.32 -5.59
CA ILE A 239 5.97 2.07 -4.15
C ILE A 239 6.91 1.01 -3.58
N LYS A 240 7.66 0.24 -4.39
CA LYS A 240 8.47 -0.88 -3.90
C LYS A 240 9.38 -0.54 -2.72
N LEU A 241 10.17 0.53 -2.83
CA LEU A 241 11.08 0.96 -1.76
C LEU A 241 10.30 1.46 -0.55
N PHE A 242 9.23 2.23 -0.80
CA PHE A 242 8.36 2.72 0.27
C PHE A 242 7.75 1.56 1.07
N LEU A 243 7.29 0.49 0.43
CA LEU A 243 6.75 -0.70 1.11
C LEU A 243 7.82 -1.38 1.97
N VAL A 244 9.04 -1.59 1.45
CA VAL A 244 10.12 -2.22 2.22
C VAL A 244 10.40 -1.44 3.50
N VAL A 245 10.63 -0.13 3.39
CA VAL A 245 10.97 0.69 4.55
C VAL A 245 9.76 0.85 5.49
N SER A 246 8.54 0.96 4.95
CA SER A 246 7.32 1.06 5.78
C SER A 246 7.09 -0.20 6.62
N PHE A 247 7.27 -1.38 6.04
CA PHE A 247 7.15 -2.64 6.80
C PHE A 247 8.29 -2.80 7.81
N ALA A 248 9.51 -2.35 7.50
CA ALA A 248 10.58 -2.29 8.48
C ALA A 248 10.26 -1.33 9.64
N SER A 249 9.68 -0.15 9.37
CA SER A 249 9.18 0.76 10.39
C SER A 249 8.10 0.13 11.26
N ILE A 250 7.12 -0.55 10.65
CA ILE A 250 6.05 -1.24 11.38
C ILE A 250 6.65 -2.28 12.34
N ILE A 251 7.55 -3.14 11.85
CA ILE A 251 8.18 -4.18 12.68
C ILE A 251 8.99 -3.54 13.81
N THR A 252 9.83 -2.55 13.50
CA THR A 252 10.68 -1.87 14.49
C THR A 252 9.84 -1.16 15.55
N ASN A 253 8.75 -0.50 15.14
CA ASN A 253 7.83 0.16 16.06
C ASN A 253 7.14 -0.85 16.98
N ILE A 254 6.63 -1.96 16.43
CA ILE A 254 6.02 -3.02 17.24
C ILE A 254 7.05 -3.56 18.26
N LEU A 255 8.27 -3.86 17.84
CA LEU A 255 9.33 -4.35 18.73
C LEU A 255 9.70 -3.35 19.81
N SER A 256 9.85 -2.06 19.46
CA SER A 256 10.12 -0.98 20.42
C SER A 256 9.02 -0.91 21.49
N ASN A 257 7.76 -0.91 21.07
CA ASN A 257 6.62 -0.81 21.99
C ASN A 257 6.43 -2.08 22.82
N CYS A 258 6.69 -3.27 22.26
CA CYS A 258 6.73 -4.53 23.02
C CYS A 258 7.83 -4.52 24.07
N THR A 259 9.03 -4.04 23.72
CA THR A 259 10.16 -3.91 24.66
C THR A 259 9.78 -3.01 25.82
N ALA A 260 9.18 -1.85 25.53
CA ALA A 260 8.67 -0.95 26.57
C ALA A 260 7.63 -1.63 27.47
N ILE A 261 6.64 -2.34 26.90
CA ILE A 261 5.64 -3.08 27.69
C ILE A 261 6.29 -4.12 28.62
N ILE A 262 7.25 -4.90 28.10
CA ILE A 262 7.94 -5.94 28.88
C ILE A 262 8.72 -5.30 30.03
N GLU A 263 9.49 -4.25 29.76
CA GLU A 263 10.26 -3.53 30.77
C GLU A 263 9.35 -2.96 31.88
N TYR A 264 8.31 -2.20 31.51
CA TYR A 264 7.37 -1.64 32.48
C TYR A 264 6.54 -2.71 33.18
N GLY A 265 6.30 -3.86 32.55
CA GLY A 265 5.62 -5.00 33.15
C GLY A 265 6.46 -5.67 34.24
N ILE A 266 7.77 -5.81 34.01
CA ILE A 266 8.72 -6.45 34.93
C ILE A 266 9.11 -5.50 36.08
N MET A 267 9.35 -4.21 35.80
CA MET A 267 9.77 -3.21 36.80
C MET A 267 8.64 -2.69 37.70
N ARG A 268 7.52 -3.42 37.83
CA ARG A 268 6.31 -3.02 38.56
C ARG A 268 6.53 -2.65 40.03
N LYS A 269 7.67 -3.04 40.63
CA LYS A 269 8.00 -2.77 42.04
C LYS A 269 8.74 -1.44 42.27
N THR A 270 9.35 -0.83 41.26
CA THR A 270 10.24 0.34 41.42
C THR A 270 9.58 1.67 41.04
N VAL A 271 8.56 1.66 40.18
CA VAL A 271 7.95 2.89 39.67
C VAL A 271 6.90 3.44 40.65
N LYS A 272 7.20 4.58 41.28
CA LYS A 272 6.24 5.35 42.09
C LYS A 272 5.13 5.95 41.21
N GLY A 273 4.01 5.24 41.06
CA GLY A 273 2.79 5.77 40.46
C GLY A 273 2.07 4.79 39.51
N MET A 274 1.11 4.04 40.05
CA MET A 274 0.30 3.06 39.32
C MET A 274 -0.38 3.67 38.08
N THR A 275 -0.84 4.92 38.15
CA THR A 275 -1.53 5.60 37.05
C THR A 275 -0.63 5.87 35.84
N ALA A 276 0.64 6.25 36.07
CA ALA A 276 1.58 6.52 34.99
C ALA A 276 1.96 5.22 34.27
N GLN A 277 2.18 4.14 35.02
CA GLN A 277 2.48 2.82 34.47
C GLN A 277 1.32 2.29 33.62
N VAL A 278 0.08 2.37 34.11
CA VAL A 278 -1.12 1.97 33.35
C VAL A 278 -1.25 2.80 32.07
N GLY A 279 -1.02 4.12 32.15
CA GLY A 279 -1.04 5.00 30.98
C GLY A 279 -0.04 4.58 29.90
N VAL A 280 1.21 4.28 30.28
CA VAL A 280 2.24 3.78 29.35
C VAL A 280 1.78 2.48 28.69
N LEU A 281 1.33 1.49 29.48
CA LEU A 281 0.88 0.20 28.92
C LEU A 281 -0.25 0.37 27.91
N ILE A 282 -1.22 1.26 28.18
CA ILE A 282 -2.33 1.55 27.25
C ILE A 282 -1.80 2.18 25.96
N VAL A 283 -0.98 3.24 26.06
CA VAL A 283 -0.44 3.95 24.88
C VAL A 283 0.37 2.99 24.00
N GLN A 284 1.28 2.22 24.60
CA GLN A 284 2.12 1.27 23.87
C GLN A 284 1.30 0.17 23.17
N THR A 285 0.25 -0.33 23.85
CA THR A 285 -0.66 -1.31 23.25
C THR A 285 -1.43 -0.72 22.06
N LEU A 286 -1.90 0.52 22.16
CA LEU A 286 -2.59 1.22 21.07
C LEU A 286 -1.66 1.44 19.86
N LEU A 287 -0.39 1.78 20.09
CA LEU A 287 0.61 1.92 19.02
C LEU A 287 0.88 0.59 18.30
N ILE A 288 0.98 -0.51 19.04
CA ILE A 288 1.12 -1.87 18.48
C ILE A 288 -0.11 -2.23 17.63
N LEU A 289 -1.31 -2.06 18.17
CA LEU A 289 -2.56 -2.36 17.45
C LEU A 289 -2.70 -1.52 16.18
N THR A 290 -2.31 -0.25 16.23
CA THR A 290 -2.31 0.64 15.06
C THR A 290 -1.34 0.14 13.99
N SER A 291 -0.13 -0.26 14.39
CA SER A 291 0.89 -0.80 13.48
C SER A 291 0.46 -2.11 12.83
N PHE A 292 -0.14 -3.02 13.61
CA PHE A 292 -0.73 -4.25 13.06
C PHE A 292 -1.90 -3.95 12.11
N SER A 293 -2.74 -2.97 12.42
CA SER A 293 -3.86 -2.56 11.57
C SER A 293 -3.37 -2.03 10.21
N GLN A 294 -2.27 -1.28 10.19
CA GLN A 294 -1.63 -0.81 8.95
C GLN A 294 -1.16 -1.97 8.07
N ALA A 295 -0.41 -2.92 8.66
CA ALA A 295 0.07 -4.10 7.94
C ALA A 295 -1.09 -4.98 7.47
N GLY A 296 -2.08 -5.22 8.34
CA GLY A 296 -3.26 -6.01 8.04
C GLY A 296 -4.10 -5.40 6.92
N LEU A 297 -4.30 -4.08 6.91
CA LEU A 297 -4.99 -3.39 5.82
C LEU A 297 -4.28 -3.60 4.48
N CYS A 298 -2.96 -3.44 4.44
CA CYS A 298 -2.16 -3.64 3.23
C CYS A 298 -2.22 -5.08 2.74
N ALA A 299 -2.05 -6.04 3.65
CA ALA A 299 -2.12 -7.48 3.35
C ALA A 299 -3.50 -7.87 2.81
N MET A 300 -4.58 -7.43 3.45
CA MET A 300 -5.95 -7.71 3.05
C MET A 300 -6.26 -7.15 1.66
N LEU A 301 -5.88 -5.89 1.37
CA LEU A 301 -6.14 -5.27 0.08
C LEU A 301 -5.28 -5.87 -1.03
N GLY A 302 -4.01 -6.17 -0.75
CA GLY A 302 -3.12 -6.83 -1.70
C GLY A 302 -3.60 -8.23 -2.07
N GLU A 303 -4.04 -9.03 -1.10
CA GLU A 303 -4.61 -10.35 -1.37
C GLU A 303 -5.94 -10.28 -2.12
N ASN A 304 -6.80 -9.32 -1.77
CA ASN A 304 -8.05 -9.13 -2.50
C ASN A 304 -7.79 -8.73 -3.95
N LEU A 305 -6.75 -7.95 -4.24
CA LEU A 305 -6.36 -7.62 -5.61
C LEU A 305 -5.83 -8.87 -6.35
N GLU A 306 -5.03 -9.70 -5.68
CA GLU A 306 -4.52 -10.97 -6.23
C GLU A 306 -5.65 -11.92 -6.60
N LYS A 307 -6.67 -12.05 -5.74
CA LYS A 307 -7.88 -12.85 -6.00
C LYS A 307 -8.65 -12.37 -7.23
N GLU A 308 -8.71 -11.06 -7.51
CA GLU A 308 -9.34 -10.57 -8.74
C GLU A 308 -8.57 -10.98 -9.99
N GLY A 309 -7.23 -11.04 -9.92
CA GLY A 309 -6.40 -11.55 -11.02
C GLY A 309 -6.61 -13.04 -11.27
N GLU A 310 -6.70 -13.83 -10.20
CA GLU A 310 -7.03 -15.27 -10.29
C GLU A 310 -8.45 -15.49 -10.84
N LYS A 311 -9.41 -14.65 -10.44
CA LYS A 311 -10.78 -14.68 -10.99
C LYS A 311 -10.76 -14.46 -12.50
N THR A 312 -10.01 -13.48 -13.02
CA THR A 312 -9.87 -13.27 -14.48
C THR A 312 -9.36 -14.54 -15.18
N MET A 313 -8.33 -15.17 -14.61
CA MET A 313 -7.75 -16.39 -15.17
C MET A 313 -8.77 -17.54 -15.20
N ASN A 314 -9.52 -17.73 -14.12
CA ASN A 314 -10.55 -18.77 -14.00
C ASN A 314 -11.70 -18.55 -14.99
N ILE A 315 -12.14 -17.30 -15.18
CA ILE A 315 -13.15 -16.98 -16.19
C ILE A 315 -12.63 -17.35 -17.59
N CYS A 316 -11.39 -16.99 -17.92
CA CYS A 316 -10.80 -17.32 -19.23
C CYS A 316 -10.69 -18.83 -19.45
N TYR A 317 -10.22 -19.59 -18.47
CA TYR A 317 -10.15 -21.05 -18.57
C TYR A 317 -11.53 -21.68 -18.73
N SER A 318 -12.49 -21.30 -17.88
CA SER A 318 -13.85 -21.83 -17.98
C SER A 318 -14.50 -21.51 -19.33
N PHE A 319 -14.23 -20.31 -19.88
CA PHE A 319 -14.70 -19.97 -21.23
C PHE A 319 -14.05 -20.84 -22.30
N VAL A 320 -12.72 -21.02 -22.26
CA VAL A 320 -11.98 -21.83 -23.23
C VAL A 320 -12.45 -23.27 -23.19
N ASP A 321 -12.59 -23.88 -22.02
CA ASP A 321 -13.03 -25.27 -21.88
C ASP A 321 -14.46 -25.47 -22.40
N ARG A 322 -15.39 -24.57 -22.02
CA ARG A 322 -16.78 -24.62 -22.50
C ARG A 322 -16.89 -24.39 -24.00
N THR A 323 -16.09 -23.48 -24.55
CA THR A 323 -16.11 -23.13 -25.98
C THR A 323 -15.39 -24.20 -26.82
N LEU A 324 -14.29 -24.78 -26.35
CA LEU A 324 -13.57 -25.88 -27.00
C LEU A 324 -14.42 -27.16 -27.05
N GLY A 325 -15.11 -27.47 -25.95
CA GLY A 325 -16.09 -28.56 -25.93
C GLY A 325 -17.20 -28.41 -26.97
N LYS A 326 -17.59 -27.17 -27.30
CA LYS A 326 -18.58 -26.84 -28.34
C LYS A 326 -17.97 -26.69 -29.75
N THR A 327 -16.76 -26.18 -29.89
CA THR A 327 -16.09 -25.92 -31.20
C THR A 327 -15.57 -27.18 -31.87
N LEU A 328 -15.38 -28.29 -31.15
CA LEU A 328 -15.27 -29.62 -31.77
C LEU A 328 -16.50 -29.96 -32.66
N LYS A 329 -17.62 -29.25 -32.50
CA LYS A 329 -18.82 -29.35 -33.35
C LYS A 329 -19.10 -28.09 -34.19
N ALA A 330 -18.51 -26.94 -33.90
CA ALA A 330 -18.82 -25.66 -34.55
C ALA A 330 -17.70 -25.20 -35.50
N ASN A 331 -17.98 -25.25 -36.81
CA ASN A 331 -17.05 -24.89 -37.90
C ASN A 331 -16.97 -23.38 -38.19
N SER A 332 -17.48 -22.50 -37.32
CA SER A 332 -17.54 -21.08 -37.62
C SER A 332 -16.18 -20.40 -37.43
N ASP A 333 -15.73 -19.63 -38.42
CA ASP A 333 -14.50 -18.83 -38.31
C ASP A 333 -14.56 -17.78 -37.19
N HIS A 334 -15.78 -17.37 -36.80
CA HIS A 334 -16.02 -16.47 -35.70
C HIS A 334 -15.59 -17.07 -34.35
N ASP A 335 -15.98 -18.32 -34.06
CA ASP A 335 -15.63 -18.97 -32.80
C ASP A 335 -14.12 -19.17 -32.65
N LYS A 336 -13.43 -19.50 -33.75
CA LYS A 336 -11.96 -19.60 -33.77
C LYS A 336 -11.30 -18.27 -33.40
N ARG A 337 -11.81 -17.14 -33.91
CA ARG A 337 -11.29 -15.80 -33.57
C ARG A 337 -11.51 -15.47 -32.09
N LEU A 338 -12.68 -15.83 -31.54
CA LEU A 338 -12.96 -15.61 -30.12
C LEU A 338 -12.05 -16.41 -29.21
N VAL A 339 -11.88 -17.71 -29.50
CA VAL A 339 -10.96 -18.58 -28.75
C VAL A 339 -9.54 -18.01 -28.80
N ASN A 340 -9.08 -17.54 -29.96
CA ASN A 340 -7.76 -16.91 -30.09
C ASN A 340 -7.62 -15.64 -29.22
N LEU A 341 -8.65 -14.80 -29.16
CA LEU A 341 -8.63 -13.60 -28.33
C LEU A 341 -8.63 -13.92 -26.83
N ILE A 342 -9.41 -14.92 -26.40
CA ILE A 342 -9.41 -15.35 -25.00
C ILE A 342 -8.09 -16.03 -24.63
N ASN A 343 -7.52 -16.85 -25.51
CA ASN A 343 -6.19 -17.42 -25.31
C ASN A 343 -5.14 -16.33 -25.15
N ARG A 344 -5.22 -15.25 -25.93
CA ARG A 344 -4.34 -14.08 -25.75
C ARG A 344 -4.54 -13.41 -24.39
N LEU A 345 -5.78 -13.26 -23.91
CA LEU A 345 -6.04 -12.72 -22.57
C LEU A 345 -5.47 -13.66 -21.50
N LEU A 346 -5.63 -14.97 -21.67
CA LEU A 346 -5.10 -15.99 -20.77
C LEU A 346 -3.57 -16.00 -20.73
N GLU A 347 -2.90 -15.81 -21.86
CA GLU A 347 -1.43 -15.63 -21.91
C GLU A 347 -1.01 -14.36 -21.16
N LEU A 348 -1.77 -13.27 -21.28
CA LEU A 348 -1.51 -12.04 -20.52
C LEU A 348 -1.67 -12.27 -19.02
N THR A 349 -2.72 -12.95 -18.57
CA THR A 349 -2.93 -13.23 -17.13
C THR A 349 -1.89 -14.18 -16.56
N LYS A 350 -1.43 -15.16 -17.35
CA LYS A 350 -0.33 -16.07 -16.96
C LYS A 350 1.02 -15.37 -16.85
N SER A 351 1.32 -14.50 -17.81
CA SER A 351 2.61 -13.80 -17.86
C SER A 351 2.72 -12.69 -16.82
N ARG A 352 1.59 -12.12 -16.37
CA ARG A 352 1.56 -11.01 -15.42
C ARG A 352 0.72 -11.36 -14.20
N LYS A 353 1.42 -11.71 -13.12
CA LYS A 353 0.76 -11.96 -11.84
C LYS A 353 0.27 -10.63 -11.24
N ILE A 354 -1.05 -10.47 -11.18
CA ILE A 354 -1.69 -9.30 -10.57
C ILE A 354 -1.47 -9.35 -9.06
N CYS A 355 -0.47 -8.64 -8.57
CA CYS A 355 -0.26 -8.48 -7.13
C CYS A 355 0.49 -7.18 -6.84
N VAL A 356 0.36 -6.71 -5.61
CA VAL A 356 1.21 -5.63 -5.11
C VAL A 356 2.44 -6.27 -4.49
N HIS A 357 3.62 -5.86 -4.93
CA HIS A 357 4.87 -6.44 -4.44
C HIS A 357 5.93 -5.36 -4.18
N ALA A 358 6.75 -5.63 -3.16
CA ALA A 358 7.87 -4.78 -2.79
C ALA A 358 9.10 -5.14 -3.63
N GLY A 359 9.01 -5.06 -4.96
CA GLY A 359 10.18 -5.27 -5.85
C GLY A 359 10.86 -6.66 -5.74
N GLY A 360 10.12 -7.71 -5.41
CA GLY A 360 10.64 -9.08 -5.30
C GLY A 360 10.98 -9.50 -3.86
N PHE A 361 11.06 -8.57 -2.91
CA PHE A 361 11.28 -8.91 -1.50
C PHE A 361 10.11 -9.70 -0.90
N PHE A 362 8.89 -9.18 -1.07
CA PHE A 362 7.66 -9.85 -0.63
C PHE A 362 6.46 -9.38 -1.43
N ARG A 363 5.40 -10.19 -1.38
CA ARG A 363 4.06 -9.85 -1.89
C ARG A 363 3.19 -9.36 -0.73
N LEU A 364 2.32 -8.39 -0.97
CA LEU A 364 1.34 -7.94 0.02
C LEU A 364 0.16 -8.92 0.07
N ASN A 365 0.22 -9.88 0.99
CA ASN A 365 -0.86 -10.84 1.27
C ASN A 365 -0.84 -11.23 2.76
N TRP A 366 -1.76 -12.06 3.26
CA TRP A 366 -1.77 -12.43 4.69
C TRP A 366 -0.49 -13.13 5.17
N SER A 367 0.32 -13.70 4.27
CA SER A 367 1.59 -14.33 4.62
C SER A 367 2.57 -13.35 5.25
N ILE A 368 2.63 -12.09 4.78
CA ILE A 368 3.53 -11.08 5.37
C ILE A 368 3.13 -10.75 6.81
N LEU A 369 1.83 -10.71 7.10
CA LEU A 369 1.36 -10.45 8.46
C LEU A 369 1.72 -11.61 9.39
N GLY A 370 1.55 -12.85 8.94
CA GLY A 370 1.99 -14.03 9.68
C GLY A 370 3.50 -14.01 9.98
N SER A 371 4.30 -13.58 9.00
CA SER A 371 5.75 -13.40 9.17
C SER A 371 6.08 -12.31 10.20
N ILE A 372 5.38 -11.16 10.19
CA ILE A 372 5.55 -10.11 11.20
C ILE A 372 5.21 -10.63 12.59
N VAL A 373 4.05 -11.27 12.76
CA VAL A 373 3.60 -11.80 14.06
C VAL A 373 4.60 -12.83 14.60
N SER A 374 5.07 -13.75 13.76
CA SER A 374 6.07 -14.76 14.13
C SER A 374 7.40 -14.11 14.54
N THR A 375 7.86 -13.11 13.79
CA THR A 375 9.09 -12.37 14.07
C THR A 375 8.99 -11.63 15.41
N VAL A 376 7.91 -10.86 15.60
CA VAL A 376 7.65 -10.10 16.84
C VAL A 376 7.56 -11.03 18.05
N ALA A 377 6.85 -12.16 17.94
CA ALA A 377 6.76 -13.15 19.01
C ALA A 377 8.14 -13.71 19.38
N THR A 378 8.93 -14.09 18.39
CA THR A 378 10.28 -14.66 18.59
C THR A 378 11.20 -13.65 19.29
N TYR A 379 11.25 -12.41 18.82
CA TYR A 379 12.06 -11.38 19.45
C TYR A 379 11.56 -10.99 20.84
N SER A 380 10.25 -10.96 21.06
CA SER A 380 9.68 -10.69 22.39
C SER A 380 10.14 -11.74 23.41
N ILE A 381 10.17 -13.03 23.03
CA ILE A 381 10.69 -14.11 23.88
C ILE A 381 12.17 -13.86 24.23
N VAL A 382 12.98 -13.51 23.23
CA VAL A 382 14.41 -13.22 23.41
C VAL A 382 14.61 -12.02 24.35
N ILE A 383 13.87 -10.94 24.15
CA ILE A 383 13.92 -9.74 25.02
C ILE A 383 13.58 -10.09 26.46
N VAL A 384 12.50 -10.87 26.67
CA VAL A 384 12.11 -11.35 28.00
C VAL A 384 13.26 -12.13 28.64
N GLN A 385 13.89 -13.05 27.91
CA GLN A 385 15.03 -13.82 28.42
C GLN A 385 16.24 -12.97 28.79
N PHE A 386 16.51 -11.90 28.04
CA PHE A 386 17.60 -10.97 28.36
C PHE A 386 17.30 -10.09 29.57
N ILE A 387 16.04 -9.66 29.76
CA ILE A 387 15.66 -8.82 30.90
C ILE A 387 15.61 -9.62 32.22
N PHE A 388 15.32 -10.92 32.15
CA PHE A 388 15.30 -11.80 33.34
C PHE A 388 16.67 -12.32 33.78
N LYS A 389 17.71 -12.14 32.96
CA LYS A 389 19.10 -12.46 33.33
C LYS A 389 19.73 -11.25 34.01
#